data_AF-A0A1C3XLP9-F1
#
_entry.id   AF-A0A1C3XLP9-F1
#
_cell.length_a   1.000
_cell.length_b   1.000
_cell.length_c   1.000
_cell.angle_alpha   90.00
_cell.angle_beta   90.00
_cell.angle_gamma   90.00
#
_symmetry.space_group_name_H-M   'P 1'
#
loop_
_entity.id
_entity.type
_entity.pdbx_description
1 polymer ?
#
loop_
_entity_poly.entity_id
_entity_poly.type
_entity_poly.pdbx_seq_one_letter_code
_entity_poly.pdbx_strand_id
1 'polypeptide(L)' 'MAGVEASVRDLINGDRDCVQQALAQMDLRRKVNLLIGEWKAAGGGDVLPDVRDRVRLRLVKTAGNPERASTRR' A
#
# COMPACT_ATOMS: atom_id res chain seq x y z
N MET A 1 -33.15 43.75 -1.60
CA MET A 1 -32.97 42.52 -0.79
C MET A 1 -32.68 41.27 -1.63
N ALA A 2 -33.32 41.06 -2.78
CA ALA A 2 -33.14 39.84 -3.59
C ALA A 2 -31.70 39.51 -4.03
N GLY A 3 -30.86 40.51 -4.35
CA GLY A 3 -29.46 40.26 -4.77
C GLY A 3 -28.55 39.74 -3.66
N VAL A 4 -28.83 40.13 -2.40
CA VAL A 4 -28.07 39.65 -1.24
C VAL A 4 -28.44 38.19 -0.94
N GLU A 5 -29.72 37.85 -1.05
CA GLU A 5 -30.19 36.46 -0.87
C GLU A 5 -29.69 35.52 -1.98
N ALA A 6 -29.57 35.99 -3.22
CA ALA A 6 -29.01 35.22 -4.32
C ALA A 6 -27.51 34.94 -4.08
N SER A 7 -26.74 35.96 -3.69
CA SER A 7 -25.33 35.82 -3.38
C SER A 7 -25.07 34.91 -2.17
N VAL A 8 -25.91 34.96 -1.14
CA VAL A 8 -25.84 34.04 0.01
C VAL A 8 -26.14 32.60 -0.44
N ARG A 9 -27.11 32.40 -1.35
CA ARG A 9 -27.39 31.08 -1.94
C ARG A 9 -26.23 30.56 -2.77
N ASP A 10 -25.62 31.40 -3.59
CA ASP A 10 -24.47 31.03 -4.41
C ASP A 10 -23.23 30.70 -3.55
N LEU A 11 -23.07 31.38 -2.40
CA LEU A 11 -22.01 31.09 -1.44
C LEU A 11 -22.25 29.80 -0.64
N ILE A 12 -23.50 29.49 -0.32
CA ILE A 12 -23.91 28.22 0.34
C ILE A 12 -23.79 27.04 -0.63
N ASN A 13 -24.20 27.23 -1.88
CA ASN A 13 -24.09 26.23 -2.95
C ASN A 13 -22.65 26.09 -3.49
N GLY A 14 -21.81 27.11 -3.29
CA GLY A 14 -20.43 27.22 -3.77
C GLY A 14 -19.35 26.58 -2.89
N ASP A 15 -19.70 25.51 -2.15
CA ASP A 15 -18.73 24.57 -1.57
C ASP A 15 -18.15 24.92 -0.19
N ARG A 16 -18.95 24.75 0.87
CA ARG A 16 -18.46 24.53 2.25
C ARG A 16 -18.85 23.18 2.86
N ASP A 17 -19.46 22.30 2.06
CA ASP A 17 -19.68 20.92 2.49
C ASP A 17 -18.60 20.02 1.90
N CYS A 18 -17.36 20.21 2.37
CA CYS A 18 -16.23 19.37 1.99
C CYS A 18 -16.37 17.94 2.50
N VAL A 19 -17.49 17.57 3.15
CA VAL A 19 -17.74 16.26 3.74
C VAL A 19 -17.57 15.16 2.70
N GLN A 20 -18.12 15.29 1.49
CA GLN A 20 -17.98 14.23 0.47
C GLN A 20 -16.52 14.06 0.01
N GLN A 21 -15.82 15.17 -0.22
CA GLN A 21 -14.42 15.15 -0.62
C GLN A 21 -13.52 14.63 0.52
N ALA A 22 -13.82 15.01 1.76
CA ALA A 22 -13.14 14.53 2.96
C ALA A 22 -13.39 13.04 3.20
N LEU A 23 -14.62 12.55 3.02
CA LEU A 23 -14.96 11.13 3.08
C LEU A 23 -14.21 10.33 2.01
N ALA A 24 -14.18 10.83 0.77
CA ALA A 24 -13.41 10.21 -0.31
C ALA A 24 -11.90 10.17 0.02
N GLN A 25 -11.35 11.24 0.58
CA GLN A 25 -9.95 11.27 1.01
C GLN A 25 -9.66 10.30 2.16
N MET A 26 -10.56 10.18 3.13
CA MET A 26 -10.43 9.22 4.23
C MET A 26 -10.47 7.77 3.75
N ASP A 27 -11.34 7.45 2.78
CA ASP A 27 -11.41 6.12 2.16
C ASP A 27 -10.13 5.79 1.39
N LEU A 28 -9.61 6.73 0.59
CA LEU A 28 -8.33 6.57 -0.09
C LEU A 28 -7.19 6.34 0.90
N ARG A 29 -7.15 7.10 2.00
CA ARG A 29 -6.12 6.92 3.05
C ARG A 29 -6.21 5.54 3.70
N ARG A 30 -7.41 5.01 3.91
CA ARG A 30 -7.61 3.64 4.41
C ARG A 30 -7.05 2.61 3.44
N LYS A 31 -7.36 2.75 2.14
CA LYS A 31 -6.84 1.86 1.09
C LYS A 31 -5.32 1.87 1.01
N VAL A 32 -4.70 3.06 1.04
CA VAL A 32 -3.24 3.20 1.03
C VAL A 32 -2.61 2.53 2.26
N ASN A 33 -3.17 2.74 3.46
CA ASN A 33 -2.65 2.11 4.67
C ASN A 33 -2.73 0.57 4.60
N LEU A 34 -3.80 0.01 4.03
CA LEU A 34 -3.93 -1.43 3.83
C LEU A 34 -2.85 -1.95 2.88
N LEU A 35 -2.67 -1.29 1.73
CA LEU A 35 -1.63 -1.67 0.76
C LEU A 35 -0.22 -1.57 1.35
N ILE A 36 0.06 -0.54 2.15
CA ILE A 36 1.34 -0.41 2.87
C ILE A 36 1.51 -1.57 3.86
N GLY A 37 0.44 -1.96 4.56
CA GLY A 37 0.45 -3.10 5.47
C GLY A 37 0.77 -4.41 4.76
N GLU A 38 0.11 -4.67 3.64
CA GLU A 38 0.36 -5.86 2.80
C GLU A 38 1.78 -5.86 2.21
N TRP A 39 2.24 -4.70 1.71
CA TRP A 39 3.60 -4.55 1.22
C TRP A 39 4.63 -4.84 2.32
N LYS A 40 4.45 -4.32 3.53
CA LYS A 40 5.33 -4.61 4.68
C LYS A 40 5.29 -6.09 5.07
N ALA A 41 4.10 -6.69 5.13
CA ALA A 41 3.94 -8.11 5.46
C ALA A 41 4.63 -9.03 4.43
N ALA A 42 4.74 -8.59 3.17
CA ALA A 42 5.48 -9.27 2.13
C ALA A 42 7.02 -9.04 2.20
N GLY A 43 7.53 -8.42 3.27
CA GLY A 43 8.94 -8.05 3.41
C GLY A 43 9.31 -6.72 2.74
N GLY A 44 8.31 -5.92 2.38
CA GLY A 44 8.50 -4.59 1.84
C GLY A 44 9.10 -3.64 2.88
N GLY A 45 10.28 -3.12 2.60
CA GLY A 45 11.02 -2.25 3.51
C GLY A 45 12.01 -2.99 4.40
N ASP A 46 12.00 -4.32 4.41
CA ASP A 46 13.07 -5.10 5.00
C ASP A 46 14.35 -4.92 4.18
N VAL A 47 15.50 -4.89 4.88
CA VAL A 47 16.80 -4.86 4.23
C VAL A 47 16.96 -6.14 3.42
N LEU A 48 17.16 -6.01 2.11
CA LEU A 48 17.43 -7.16 1.26
C LEU A 48 18.65 -7.91 1.78
N PRO A 49 18.61 -9.25 1.85
CA PRO A 49 19.74 -10.03 2.33
C PRO A 49 20.97 -9.72 1.47
N ASP A 50 22.10 -9.52 2.14
CA ASP A 50 23.39 -9.30 1.48
C ASP A 50 23.68 -10.44 0.51
N VAL A 51 24.46 -10.17 -0.54
CA VAL A 51 24.80 -11.14 -1.58
C VAL A 51 25.40 -12.41 -0.95
N ARG A 52 26.15 -12.27 0.14
CA ARG A 52 26.72 -13.39 0.91
C ARG A 52 25.65 -14.25 1.58
N ASP A 53 24.62 -13.62 2.15
CA ASP A 53 23.51 -14.31 2.80
C ASP A 53 22.59 -14.99 1.77
N ARG A 54 22.43 -14.39 0.59
CA ARG A 54 21.71 -15.02 -0.54
C ARG A 54 22.35 -16.33 -0.99
N VAL A 55 23.68 -16.40 -1.04
CA VAL A 55 24.40 -17.63 -1.42
C VAL A 55 24.21 -18.72 -0.36
N ARG A 56 24.25 -18.36 0.93
CA ARG A 56 24.00 -19.30 2.03
C ARG A 56 22.55 -19.81 2.05
N LEU A 57 21.56 -18.94 1.86
CA LEU A 57 20.16 -19.34 1.75
C LEU A 57 19.89 -20.26 0.56
N ARG A 58 20.54 -20.01 -0.59
CA ARG A 58 20.48 -20.91 -1.75
C ARG A 58 21.08 -22.28 -1.43
N LEU A 59 22.24 -22.32 -0.76
CA LEU A 59 22.88 -23.57 -0.36
C LEU A 59 22.02 -24.38 0.61
N VAL A 60 21.41 -23.74 1.62
CA VAL A 60 20.50 -24.37 2.58
C VAL A 60 19.22 -24.87 1.89
N LYS A 61 18.64 -24.09 0.96
CA LYS A 61 17.48 -24.53 0.16
C LYS A 61 17.80 -25.70 -0.76
N THR A 62 19.04 -25.82 -1.24
CA THR A 62 19.52 -26.99 -1.98
C THR A 62 19.76 -28.19 -1.07
N ALA A 63 20.32 -27.99 0.13
CA ALA A 63 20.53 -29.06 1.11
C ALA A 63 19.22 -29.60 1.70
N GLY A 64 18.18 -28.76 1.84
CA GLY A 64 16.85 -29.15 2.34
C GLY A 64 15.93 -29.78 1.29
N ASN A 65 16.32 -29.83 0.01
CA ASN A 65 15.58 -30.51 -1.06
C ASN A 65 16.37 -31.74 -1.55
N PRO A 66 16.21 -32.92 -0.90
CA PRO A 66 16.92 -34.13 -1.31
C PRO A 66 16.51 -34.64 -2.70
N GLU A 67 15.37 -34.19 -3.26
CA GLU A 67 14.86 -34.66 -4.55
C GLU A 67 15.70 -34.26 -5.77
N ARG A 68 16.55 -33.22 -5.69
CA ARG A 68 17.41 -32.82 -6.83
C ARG A 68 18.78 -33.47 -6.83
N ALA A 69 19.17 -34.16 -5.75
CA ALA A 69 20.48 -34.81 -5.66
C ALA A 69 20.50 -36.20 -6.33
N SER A 70 19.35 -36.81 -6.60
CA SER A 70 19.23 -38.19 -7.10
C SER A 70 19.21 -38.34 -8.61
N THR A 71 19.29 -37.26 -9.40
CA THR A 71 19.17 -37.33 -10.88
C THR A 71 20.49 -37.23 -11.66
N ARG A 72 21.64 -37.42 -11.00
CA ARG A 72 22.92 -37.65 -11.69
C ARG A 72 23.48 -39.02 -11.33
N ARG A 73 23.01 -40.04 -12.05
CA ARG A 73 23.68 -41.33 -12.17
C ARG A 73 24.11 -41.49 -13.61
#